data_AF-A0A1B6KQK4-F1
#
_entry.id   AF-A0A1B6KQK4-F1
#
_cell.length_a   1.000
_cell.length_b   1.000
_cell.length_c   1.000
_cell.angle_alpha   90.00
_cell.angle_beta   90.00
_cell.angle_gamma   90.00
#
_symmetry.space_group_name_H-M   'P 1'
#
loop_
_entity.id
_entity.type
_entity.pdbx_description
1 polymer ?
#
loop_
_entity_poly.entity_id
_entity_poly.type
_entity_poly.pdbx_seq_one_letter_code
_entity_poly.pdbx_strand_id
1 'polypeptide(L)'
;MVASNLVFASLVLAVSALKLPSYTPACSRNDPKLNECVVRHGQQAIPQFINGDPKYRVPKLDPLTINQLSVRQGTRQVGISLQVRDCQIYGLRNAKFISARTDLKKRHIEWDFKIPSLQIQGFYNISGKVLILPISGFGKANITINDLSITYKYDWMLV
;
A
#
# COMPACT_ATOMS: atom_id res chain seq x y z
N MET A 1 -48.97 -32.84 30.76
CA MET A 1 -48.58 -32.16 29.49
C MET A 1 -47.74 -30.96 29.89
N VAL A 2 -46.42 -31.02 29.70
CA VAL A 2 -45.50 -29.92 30.04
C VAL A 2 -45.17 -29.20 28.74
N ALA A 3 -45.66 -27.97 28.59
CA ALA A 3 -45.37 -27.12 27.45
C ALA A 3 -43.94 -26.57 27.58
N SER A 4 -43.05 -26.99 26.69
CA SER A 4 -41.66 -26.54 26.62
C SER A 4 -41.59 -25.27 25.77
N ASN A 5 -41.37 -24.11 26.39
CA ASN A 5 -41.15 -22.85 25.70
C ASN A 5 -39.68 -22.71 25.29
N LEU A 6 -39.38 -22.94 24.02
CA LEU A 6 -38.09 -22.63 23.41
C LEU A 6 -38.03 -21.14 23.07
N VAL A 7 -37.32 -20.37 23.91
CA VAL A 7 -36.97 -18.97 23.60
C VAL A 7 -35.74 -18.97 22.69
N PHE A 8 -35.93 -18.76 21.39
CA PHE A 8 -34.83 -18.51 20.45
C PHE A 8 -34.37 -17.05 20.60
N ALA A 9 -33.31 -16.83 21.37
CA ALA A 9 -32.63 -15.54 21.42
C ALA A 9 -31.72 -15.39 20.18
N SER A 10 -32.20 -14.68 19.15
CA SER A 10 -31.40 -14.33 17.98
C SER A 10 -30.35 -13.29 18.35
N LEU A 11 -29.09 -13.71 18.45
CA LEU A 11 -27.94 -12.82 18.61
C LEU A 11 -27.69 -12.09 17.28
N VAL A 12 -28.24 -10.88 17.14
CA VAL A 12 -27.93 -10.00 15.99
C VAL A 12 -26.51 -9.46 16.18
N LEU A 13 -25.53 -10.09 15.53
CA LEU A 13 -24.18 -9.55 15.41
C LEU A 13 -24.24 -8.31 14.51
N ALA A 14 -24.29 -7.13 15.12
CA ALA A 14 -24.17 -5.87 14.39
C ALA A 14 -22.74 -5.77 13.82
N VAL A 15 -22.58 -6.05 12.52
CA VAL A 15 -21.33 -5.84 11.80
C VAL A 15 -21.11 -4.33 11.69
N SER A 16 -20.25 -3.80 12.55
CA SER A 16 -19.89 -2.38 12.52
C SER A 16 -18.80 -2.16 11.47
N ALA A 17 -19.18 -1.63 10.31
CA ALA A 17 -18.22 -1.19 9.31
C ALA A 17 -17.44 0.03 9.85
N LEU A 18 -16.11 -0.02 9.75
CA LEU A 18 -15.27 1.09 10.18
C LEU A 18 -15.48 2.29 9.24
N LYS A 19 -15.95 3.42 9.80
CA LYS A 19 -16.11 4.69 9.05
C LYS A 19 -14.77 5.17 8.52
N LEU A 20 -14.75 5.95 7.45
CA LEU A 20 -13.51 6.58 6.96
C LEU A 20 -12.86 7.46 8.06
N PRO A 21 -11.52 7.59 8.06
CA PRO A 21 -10.83 8.53 8.93
C PRO A 21 -11.26 9.97 8.67
N SER A 22 -11.22 10.83 9.69
CA SER A 22 -11.63 12.24 9.58
C SER A 22 -10.79 13.05 8.59
N TYR A 23 -9.56 12.61 8.32
CA TYR A 23 -8.66 13.24 7.36
C TYR A 23 -8.89 12.83 5.90
N THR A 24 -9.84 11.92 5.65
CA THR A 24 -10.23 11.50 4.30
C THR A 24 -11.71 11.79 4.09
N PRO A 25 -12.06 12.98 3.58
CA PRO A 25 -13.45 13.29 3.28
C PRO A 25 -14.02 12.29 2.26
N ALA A 26 -15.24 11.82 2.50
CA ALA A 26 -15.87 10.83 1.63
C ALA A 26 -16.29 11.44 0.27
N CYS A 27 -16.23 10.62 -0.77
CA CYS A 27 -16.80 10.96 -2.09
C CYS A 27 -18.15 10.27 -2.27
N SER A 28 -19.11 10.97 -2.87
CA SER A 28 -20.39 10.36 -3.21
C SER A 28 -20.21 9.31 -4.31
N ARG A 29 -20.78 8.13 -4.12
CA ARG A 29 -20.72 7.03 -5.10
C ARG A 29 -21.40 7.37 -6.43
N ASN A 30 -22.32 8.34 -6.41
CA ASN A 30 -23.08 8.79 -7.58
C ASN A 30 -22.55 10.12 -8.15
N ASP A 31 -21.39 10.59 -7.68
CA ASP A 31 -20.79 11.81 -8.20
C ASP A 31 -20.33 11.58 -9.65
N PRO A 32 -20.82 12.37 -10.64
CA PRO A 32 -20.33 12.27 -12.01
C PRO A 32 -18.83 12.58 -12.13
N LYS A 33 -18.24 13.25 -11.14
CA LYS A 33 -16.81 13.58 -11.03
C LYS A 33 -16.11 12.79 -9.92
N LEU A 34 -16.55 11.54 -9.66
CA LEU A 34 -16.00 10.67 -8.63
C LEU A 34 -14.46 10.59 -8.64
N ASN A 35 -13.85 10.46 -9.81
CA ASN A 35 -12.39 10.37 -9.94
C ASN A 35 -11.68 11.65 -9.48
N GLU A 36 -12.20 12.83 -9.83
CA GLU A 36 -11.67 14.12 -9.38
C GLU A 36 -11.79 14.26 -7.86
N CYS A 37 -12.93 13.85 -7.29
CA CYS A 37 -13.15 13.84 -5.85
C CYS A 37 -12.13 12.95 -5.13
N VAL A 38 -11.91 11.73 -5.62
CA VAL A 38 -10.96 10.76 -5.02
C VAL A 38 -9.54 11.31 -5.03
N VAL A 39 -9.09 11.89 -6.15
CA VAL A 39 -7.76 12.51 -6.24
C VAL A 39 -7.63 13.66 -5.25
N ARG A 40 -8.62 14.58 -5.22
CA ARG A 40 -8.58 15.76 -4.35
C ARG A 40 -8.55 15.37 -2.87
N HIS A 41 -9.48 14.53 -2.42
CA HIS A 41 -9.57 14.13 -1.02
C HIS A 41 -8.41 13.21 -0.62
N GLY A 42 -7.98 12.31 -1.52
CA GLY A 42 -6.81 11.46 -1.30
C GLY A 42 -5.53 12.27 -1.15
N GLN A 43 -5.32 13.28 -2.00
CA GLN A 43 -4.17 14.18 -1.90
C GLN A 43 -4.15 14.98 -0.58
N GLN A 44 -5.32 15.41 -0.10
CA GLN A 44 -5.49 16.09 1.18
C GLN A 44 -5.23 15.17 2.39
N ALA A 45 -5.50 13.87 2.25
CA ALA A 45 -5.31 12.88 3.30
C ALA A 45 -3.83 12.50 3.51
N ILE A 46 -2.99 12.55 2.47
CA ILE A 46 -1.58 12.10 2.52
C ILE A 46 -0.80 12.65 3.72
N PRO A 47 -0.81 13.97 4.05
CA PRO A 47 -0.03 14.52 5.16
C PRO A 47 -0.36 13.94 6.53
N GLN A 48 -1.58 13.43 6.74
CA GLN A 48 -1.97 12.77 7.99
C GLN A 48 -1.74 11.26 7.89
N PHE A 49 -2.19 10.65 6.79
CA PHE A 49 -2.07 9.21 6.54
C PHE A 49 -0.64 8.69 6.63
N ILE A 50 0.33 9.48 6.17
CA ILE A 50 1.76 9.16 6.18
C ILE A 50 2.34 8.89 7.58
N ASN A 51 1.75 9.48 8.62
CA ASN A 51 2.21 9.32 9.99
C ASN A 51 1.75 7.99 10.62
N GLY A 52 0.90 7.24 9.92
CA GLY A 52 0.23 6.05 10.41
C GLY A 52 -1.07 6.37 11.13
N ASP A 53 -1.94 5.37 11.20
CA ASP A 53 -3.20 5.41 11.96
C ASP A 53 -3.47 4.00 12.52
N PRO A 54 -3.14 3.76 13.81
CA PRO A 54 -3.33 2.46 14.45
C PRO A 54 -4.78 1.97 14.44
N LYS A 55 -5.76 2.88 14.46
CA LYS A 55 -7.19 2.52 14.40
C LYS A 55 -7.54 1.82 13.09
N TYR A 56 -6.86 2.19 12.01
CA TYR A 56 -7.01 1.59 10.68
C TYR A 56 -5.87 0.61 10.34
N ARG A 57 -5.02 0.26 11.32
CA ARG A 57 -3.84 -0.61 11.13
C ARG A 57 -2.88 -0.10 10.06
N VAL A 58 -2.80 1.21 9.90
CA VAL A 58 -1.86 1.85 8.99
C VAL A 58 -0.57 2.11 9.77
N PRO A 59 0.56 1.47 9.41
CA PRO A 59 1.84 1.77 10.05
C PRO A 59 2.32 3.16 9.63
N LYS A 60 3.33 3.68 10.33
CA LYS A 60 4.02 4.88 9.85
C LYS A 60 4.63 4.59 8.47
N LEU A 61 4.41 5.49 7.52
CA LEU A 61 4.80 5.32 6.13
C LEU A 61 6.01 6.18 5.73
N ASP A 62 6.44 7.16 6.54
CA ASP A 62 7.65 7.95 6.27
C ASP A 62 8.41 8.30 7.58
N PRO A 63 9.49 7.57 7.91
CA PRO A 63 9.95 6.39 7.17
C PRO A 63 9.01 5.19 7.34
N LEU A 64 8.81 4.43 6.25
CA LEU A 64 8.21 3.10 6.29
C LEU A 64 9.31 2.09 6.65
N THR A 65 9.09 1.35 7.72
CA THR A 65 9.98 0.26 8.14
C THR A 65 9.52 -1.08 7.56
N ILE A 66 10.42 -1.79 6.87
CA ILE A 66 10.18 -3.16 6.39
C ILE A 66 11.33 -4.04 6.88
N ASN A 67 11.01 -5.10 7.62
CA ASN A 67 12.01 -6.00 8.21
C ASN A 67 12.91 -6.65 7.16
N GLN A 68 12.32 -7.08 6.04
CA GLN A 68 13.07 -7.66 4.94
C GLN A 68 12.36 -7.44 3.59
N LEU A 69 13.10 -6.90 2.63
CA LEU A 69 12.75 -6.88 1.22
C LEU A 69 13.57 -7.97 0.52
N SER A 70 12.94 -8.80 -0.31
CA SER A 70 13.66 -9.76 -1.15
C SER A 70 13.21 -9.67 -2.59
N VAL A 71 14.18 -9.53 -3.49
CA VAL A 71 13.97 -9.53 -4.94
C VAL A 71 14.76 -10.70 -5.50
N ARG A 72 14.07 -11.58 -6.22
CA ARG A 72 14.69 -12.66 -7.00
C ARG A 72 14.20 -12.50 -8.42
N GLN A 73 15.10 -12.11 -9.32
CA GLN A 73 14.73 -11.83 -10.69
C GLN A 73 15.72 -12.47 -11.65
N GLY A 74 15.20 -13.05 -12.73
CA GLY A 74 15.99 -13.65 -13.80
C GLY A 74 16.02 -15.17 -13.81
N THR A 75 16.92 -15.74 -14.63
CA THR A 75 17.14 -17.16 -14.86
C THR A 75 18.50 -17.61 -14.33
N ARG A 76 18.89 -18.88 -14.57
CA ARG A 76 20.23 -19.39 -14.21
C ARG A 76 21.39 -18.64 -14.89
N GLN A 77 21.17 -18.02 -16.06
CA GLN A 77 22.22 -17.37 -16.85
C GLN A 77 22.29 -15.86 -16.60
N VAL A 78 21.15 -15.24 -16.29
CA VAL A 78 21.04 -13.81 -15.93
C VAL A 78 20.06 -13.73 -14.77
N GLY A 79 20.57 -13.60 -13.55
CA GLY A 79 19.73 -13.62 -12.37
C GLY A 79 20.39 -12.95 -11.17
N ILE A 80 19.57 -12.22 -10.39
CA ILE A 80 19.98 -11.51 -9.20
C ILE A 80 19.05 -11.91 -8.06
N SER A 81 19.64 -12.25 -6.92
CA SER A 81 18.99 -12.37 -5.62
C SER A 81 19.48 -11.23 -4.74
N LEU A 82 18.61 -10.27 -4.47
CA LEU A 82 18.84 -9.17 -3.54
C LEU A 82 17.97 -9.38 -2.31
N GLN A 83 18.58 -9.32 -1.13
CA GLN A 83 17.88 -9.18 0.13
C GLN A 83 18.32 -7.88 0.77
N VAL A 84 17.37 -7.12 1.31
CA VAL A 84 17.64 -5.92 2.10
C VAL A 84 16.91 -6.10 3.43
N ARG A 85 17.63 -6.02 4.55
CA ARG A 85 17.08 -6.11 5.90
C ARG A 85 17.05 -4.75 6.56
N ASP A 86 16.15 -4.60 7.52
CA ASP A 86 15.95 -3.37 8.30
C ASP A 86 15.77 -2.15 7.39
N CYS A 87 14.93 -2.32 6.36
CA CYS A 87 14.70 -1.31 5.34
C CYS A 87 13.94 -0.13 5.95
N GLN A 88 14.49 1.07 5.77
CA GLN A 88 13.82 2.35 6.00
C GLN A 88 13.58 3.01 4.66
N ILE A 89 12.31 3.25 4.34
CA ILE A 89 11.88 3.89 3.09
C ILE A 89 11.40 5.30 3.40
N TYR A 90 12.05 6.30 2.82
CA TYR A 90 11.77 7.73 3.00
C TYR A 90 11.23 8.35 1.72
N GLY A 91 10.48 9.45 1.85
CA GLY A 91 10.04 10.28 0.73
C GLY A 91 8.60 10.03 0.29
N LEU A 92 7.92 9.03 0.86
CA LEU A 92 6.50 8.75 0.61
C LEU A 92 5.60 9.94 0.98
N ARG A 93 6.04 10.82 1.91
CA ARG A 93 5.30 12.04 2.27
C ARG A 93 5.16 13.03 1.12
N ASN A 94 6.02 12.92 0.11
CA ASN A 94 6.03 13.80 -1.06
C ASN A 94 5.21 13.24 -2.23
N ALA A 95 4.48 12.14 -2.01
CA ALA A 95 3.61 11.55 -3.01
C ALA A 95 2.56 12.56 -3.51
N LYS A 96 2.42 12.62 -4.84
CA LYS A 96 1.41 13.37 -5.56
C LYS A 96 0.42 12.40 -6.16
N PHE A 97 -0.86 12.52 -5.80
CA PHE A 97 -1.93 11.75 -6.39
C PHE A 97 -2.31 12.40 -7.72
N ILE A 98 -2.00 11.73 -8.83
CA ILE A 98 -2.10 12.30 -10.17
C ILE A 98 -3.47 12.03 -10.78
N SER A 99 -3.93 10.78 -10.73
CA SER A 99 -5.21 10.42 -11.33
C SER A 99 -5.82 9.19 -10.67
N ALA A 100 -7.14 9.11 -10.70
CA ALA A 100 -7.89 7.95 -10.25
C ALA A 100 -8.81 7.46 -11.37
N ARG A 101 -8.95 6.14 -11.48
CA ARG A 101 -9.92 5.45 -12.33
C ARG A 101 -10.70 4.50 -11.43
N THR A 102 -11.91 4.90 -11.05
CA THR A 102 -12.76 4.17 -10.13
C THR A 102 -13.94 3.55 -10.88
N ASP A 103 -13.98 2.23 -10.96
CA ASP A 103 -15.12 1.48 -11.49
C ASP A 103 -15.82 0.75 -10.35
N LEU A 104 -16.86 1.38 -9.80
CA LEU A 104 -17.64 0.80 -8.70
C LEU A 104 -18.46 -0.44 -9.13
N LYS A 105 -18.76 -0.60 -10.44
CA LYS A 105 -19.51 -1.75 -10.95
C LYS A 105 -18.61 -2.97 -11.07
N LYS A 106 -17.42 -2.78 -11.65
CA LYS A 106 -16.37 -3.81 -11.73
C LYS A 106 -15.62 -4.01 -10.41
N ARG A 107 -15.82 -3.12 -9.44
CA ARG A 107 -15.15 -3.11 -8.13
C ARG A 107 -13.63 -3.05 -8.28
N HIS A 108 -13.21 -2.18 -9.19
CA HIS A 108 -11.84 -2.01 -9.60
C HIS A 108 -11.43 -0.56 -9.43
N ILE A 109 -10.25 -0.33 -8.87
CA ILE A 109 -9.63 0.99 -8.82
C ILE A 109 -8.22 0.93 -9.40
N GLU A 110 -7.86 1.99 -10.10
CA GLU A 110 -6.47 2.30 -10.42
C GLU A 110 -6.13 3.71 -9.99
N TRP A 111 -5.05 3.87 -9.25
CA TRP A 111 -4.56 5.15 -8.76
C TRP A 111 -3.12 5.38 -9.19
N ASP A 112 -2.86 6.54 -9.79
CA ASP A 112 -1.51 6.92 -10.20
C ASP A 112 -0.92 7.93 -9.23
N PHE A 113 0.29 7.65 -8.77
CA PHE A 113 1.07 8.52 -7.90
C PHE A 113 2.41 8.87 -8.54
N LYS A 114 2.91 10.06 -8.25
CA LYS A 114 4.30 10.47 -8.51
C LYS A 114 5.00 10.80 -7.20
N ILE A 115 6.22 10.31 -7.03
CA ILE A 115 7.07 10.59 -5.87
C ILE A 115 8.38 11.17 -6.43
N PRO A 116 8.73 12.43 -6.13
CA PRO A 116 9.91 13.08 -6.70
C PRO A 116 11.23 12.38 -6.36
N SER A 117 11.36 11.91 -5.12
CA SER A 117 12.52 11.14 -4.68
C SER A 117 12.13 10.19 -3.55
N LEU A 118 12.50 8.92 -3.70
CA LEU A 118 12.33 7.87 -2.71
C LEU A 118 13.71 7.35 -2.31
N GLN A 119 13.98 7.25 -1.01
CA GLN A 119 15.25 6.70 -0.51
C GLN A 119 14.99 5.42 0.27
N ILE A 120 15.73 4.37 -0.03
CA ILE A 120 15.68 3.09 0.68
C ILE A 120 17.05 2.86 1.30
N GLN A 121 17.08 2.77 2.63
CA GLN A 121 18.29 2.50 3.38
C GLN A 121 18.13 1.17 4.12
N GLY A 122 19.20 0.38 4.22
CA GLY A 122 19.16 -0.90 4.94
C GLY A 122 20.44 -1.70 4.75
N PHE A 123 20.41 -2.96 5.17
CA PHE A 123 21.53 -3.89 5.03
C PHE A 123 21.28 -4.84 3.87
N TYR A 124 22.04 -4.72 2.80
CA TYR A 124 21.88 -5.57 1.62
C TYR A 124 22.76 -6.82 1.69
N ASN A 125 22.27 -7.89 1.07
CA ASN A 125 23.03 -9.06 0.67
C ASN A 125 22.58 -9.40 -0.76
N ILE A 126 23.50 -9.30 -1.71
CA ILE A 126 23.26 -9.55 -3.12
C ILE A 126 24.14 -10.71 -3.59
N SER A 127 23.54 -11.59 -4.38
CA SER A 127 24.25 -12.63 -5.11
C SER A 127 23.58 -12.84 -6.46
N GLY A 128 24.37 -13.22 -7.46
CA GLY A 128 23.83 -13.47 -8.78
C GLY A 128 24.89 -13.44 -9.87
N LYS A 129 24.41 -13.39 -11.10
CA LYS A 129 25.24 -13.30 -12.28
C LYS A 129 24.53 -12.46 -13.33
N VAL A 130 25.26 -11.54 -13.94
CA VAL A 130 24.81 -10.82 -15.13
C VAL A 130 25.65 -11.33 -16.29
N LEU A 131 25.06 -12.16 -17.14
CA LEU A 131 25.73 -12.86 -18.25
C LEU A 131 26.92 -13.72 -17.77
N ILE A 132 28.14 -13.22 -17.94
CA ILE A 132 29.38 -13.87 -17.49
C ILE A 132 29.89 -13.33 -16.16
N LEU A 133 29.43 -12.15 -15.71
CA LEU A 133 29.97 -11.46 -14.55
C LEU A 133 29.26 -11.93 -13.26
N PRO A 134 29.98 -12.58 -12.32
CA PRO A 134 29.41 -12.88 -11.00
C PRO A 134 29.26 -11.59 -10.19
N ILE A 135 28.13 -11.47 -9.50
CA ILE A 135 27.86 -10.38 -8.55
C ILE A 135 27.69 -10.99 -7.17
N SER A 136 28.44 -10.48 -6.21
CA SER A 136 28.28 -10.82 -4.81
C SER A 136 28.69 -9.64 -3.94
N GLY A 137 27.96 -9.40 -2.86
CA GLY A 137 28.30 -8.35 -1.91
C GLY A 137 27.31 -8.28 -0.77
N PHE A 138 27.76 -7.74 0.36
CA PHE A 138 26.92 -7.47 1.51
C PHE A 138 27.41 -6.20 2.21
N GLY A 139 26.50 -5.49 2.87
CA GLY A 139 26.85 -4.26 3.57
C GLY A 139 25.66 -3.31 3.72
N LYS A 140 25.94 -2.02 3.87
CA LYS A 140 24.92 -0.98 3.91
C LYS A 140 24.57 -0.53 2.50
N ALA A 141 23.27 -0.39 2.22
CA ALA A 141 22.76 0.17 0.99
C ALA A 141 22.07 1.51 1.26
N ASN A 142 22.25 2.44 0.34
CA ASN A 142 21.42 3.63 0.18
C ASN A 142 21.02 3.71 -1.29
N ILE A 143 19.74 3.45 -1.58
CA ILE A 143 19.17 3.42 -2.92
C ILE A 143 18.29 4.64 -3.06
N THR A 144 18.57 5.49 -4.04
CA THR A 144 17.74 6.66 -4.36
C THR A 144 17.04 6.44 -5.71
N ILE A 145 15.72 6.61 -5.73
CA ILE A 145 14.89 6.52 -6.93
C ILE A 145 14.26 7.88 -7.14
N ASN A 146 14.58 8.54 -8.25
CA ASN A 146 14.01 9.83 -8.62
C ASN A 146 12.87 9.65 -9.62
N ASP A 147 11.94 10.59 -9.62
CA ASP A 147 10.81 10.66 -10.56
C ASP A 147 9.99 9.36 -10.65
N LEU A 148 9.79 8.72 -9.50
CA LEU A 148 9.07 7.46 -9.39
C LEU A 148 7.59 7.65 -9.71
N SER A 149 7.08 6.90 -10.68
CA SER A 149 5.66 6.80 -11.01
C SER A 149 5.12 5.44 -10.60
N ILE A 150 4.02 5.41 -9.84
CA ILE A 150 3.39 4.20 -9.31
C ILE A 150 1.94 4.16 -9.77
N THR A 151 1.51 3.03 -10.35
CA THR A 151 0.09 2.73 -10.55
C THR A 151 -0.33 1.63 -9.57
N TYR A 152 -1.16 1.98 -8.61
CA TYR A 152 -1.77 1.03 -7.68
C TYR A 152 -3.09 0.53 -8.26
N LYS A 153 -3.23 -0.79 -8.40
CA LYS A 153 -4.46 -1.43 -8.88
C LYS A 153 -5.02 -2.34 -7.81
N TYR A 154 -6.33 -2.28 -7.61
CA TYR A 154 -6.99 -3.11 -6.60
C TYR A 154 -8.41 -3.47 -7.00
N ASP A 155 -8.72 -4.75 -6.88
CA ASP A 155 -10.06 -5.32 -7.01
C ASP A 155 -10.60 -5.68 -5.62
N TRP A 156 -11.85 -5.33 -5.32
CA TRP A 156 -12.44 -5.62 -4.01
C TRP A 156 -13.75 -6.40 -4.09
N MET A 157 -14.00 -7.18 -3.05
CA MET A 157 -15.25 -7.89 -2.81
C MET A 157 -15.91 -7.29 -1.56
N LEU A 158 -17.18 -6.89 -1.68
CA LEU A 158 -17.97 -6.54 -0.51
C LEU A 158 -18.53 -7.84 0.06
N VAL A 159 -18.14 -8.17 1.30
CA VAL A 159 -18.72 -9.26 2.10
C VAL A 159 -19.98 -8.73 2.77
#